data_AF-A0A7S8MW95-F1
#
_entry.id   AF-A0A7S8MW95-F1
#
_cell.length_a   1.000
_cell.length_b   1.000
_cell.length_c   1.000
_cell.angle_alpha   90.00
_cell.angle_beta   90.00
_cell.angle_gamma   90.00
#
_symmetry.space_group_name_H-M   'P 1'
#
loop_
_entity.id
_entity.type
_entity.pdbx_description
1 polymer ?
#
loop_
_entity_poly.entity_id
_entity_poly.type
_entity_poly.pdbx_seq_one_letter_code
_entity_poly.pdbx_strand_id
1 'polypeptide(L)'
;MADFLRFLPLSGRARQDEGEVSSDRRRELDTLVGSLAALSRAESVWVAFATDAGLAGLWRRSGGTVEGFRAALLEQRRSIRVLSRALAAALQTADTLGAELDVDPMTAGAVALYAQGAGPFERRAVVAGHTIRATDADWAFGNGPVLEGTSLQIVGFLLGVTDDPPRPPHQPSSPAEPAATPE
;
A
#
# COMPACT_ATOMS: atom_id res chain seq x y z
N MET A 1 50.52 -15.44 -5.50
CA MET A 1 49.27 -15.51 -6.30
C MET A 1 48.12 -15.17 -5.36
N ALA A 2 47.36 -14.14 -5.72
CA ALA A 2 46.38 -13.35 -4.97
C ALA A 2 45.50 -14.08 -3.91
N ASP A 3 45.73 -13.74 -2.64
CA ASP A 3 44.91 -14.10 -1.47
C ASP A 3 44.10 -12.85 -1.01
N PHE A 4 43.40 -12.22 -1.97
CA PHE A 4 42.75 -10.90 -1.78
C PHE A 4 41.25 -10.98 -1.46
N LEU A 5 40.66 -12.18 -1.41
CA LEU A 5 39.22 -12.34 -1.16
C LEU A 5 38.83 -12.40 0.33
N ARG A 6 39.82 -12.44 1.25
CA ARG A 6 39.58 -12.41 2.71
C ARG A 6 39.27 -11.01 3.27
N PHE A 7 39.56 -9.96 2.51
CA PHE A 7 39.35 -8.56 2.94
C PHE A 7 38.08 -7.92 2.38
N LEU A 8 37.19 -8.70 1.75
CA LEU A 8 35.86 -8.17 1.44
C LEU A 8 35.07 -8.05 2.75
N PRO A 9 34.61 -6.83 3.12
CA PRO A 9 33.74 -6.64 4.27
C PRO A 9 32.33 -7.14 3.88
N LEU A 10 32.16 -8.45 3.77
CA LEU A 10 30.86 -9.08 3.70
C LEU A 10 30.22 -8.97 5.09
N SER A 11 29.61 -7.82 5.33
CA SER A 11 28.29 -7.67 5.96
C SER A 11 27.88 -8.83 6.88
N GLY A 12 28.59 -8.99 7.99
CA GLY A 12 28.15 -9.77 9.14
C GLY A 12 27.04 -9.05 9.89
N ARG A 13 25.96 -8.66 9.20
CA ARG A 13 24.72 -8.32 9.90
C ARG A 13 24.19 -9.64 10.46
N ALA A 14 24.01 -9.69 11.78
CA ALA A 14 23.28 -10.77 12.42
C ALA A 14 21.98 -11.00 11.62
N ARG A 15 21.64 -12.26 11.33
CA ARG A 15 20.31 -12.60 10.84
C ARG A 15 19.34 -12.01 11.87
N GLN A 16 18.68 -10.92 11.48
CA GLN A 16 17.57 -10.38 12.22
C GLN A 16 16.49 -11.46 12.20
N ASP A 17 15.81 -11.69 13.32
CA ASP A 17 14.74 -12.66 13.39
C ASP A 17 13.60 -12.23 12.45
N GLU A 18 13.60 -12.74 11.23
CA GLU A 18 12.58 -12.50 10.21
C GLU A 18 11.29 -13.28 10.50
N GLY A 19 11.21 -14.01 11.63
CA GLY A 19 10.06 -14.82 12.04
C GLY A 19 8.77 -14.02 12.25
N GLU A 20 8.87 -12.70 12.48
CA GLU A 20 7.71 -11.81 12.60
C GLU A 20 7.15 -11.37 11.23
N VAL A 21 7.90 -11.56 10.13
CA VAL A 21 7.45 -11.17 8.78
C VAL A 21 6.64 -12.31 8.16
N SER A 22 5.37 -12.38 8.55
CA SER A 22 4.43 -13.31 7.94
C SER A 22 4.18 -12.94 6.46
N SER A 23 4.40 -13.90 5.56
CA SER A 23 3.96 -13.82 4.17
C SER A 23 2.46 -14.12 3.98
N ASP A 24 1.78 -14.56 5.05
CA ASP A 24 0.34 -14.79 5.06
C ASP A 24 -0.41 -13.50 5.41
N ARG A 25 -1.25 -13.06 4.46
CA ARG A 25 -2.01 -11.80 4.49
C ARG A 25 -3.51 -12.00 4.65
N ARG A 26 -3.96 -13.18 5.10
CA ARG A 26 -5.41 -13.49 5.19
C ARG A 26 -6.17 -12.61 6.18
N ARG A 27 -5.51 -12.16 7.26
CA ARG A 27 -6.14 -11.29 8.27
C ARG A 27 -6.32 -9.88 7.76
N GLU A 28 -5.28 -9.31 7.15
CA GLU A 28 -5.33 -8.00 6.52
C GLU A 28 -6.38 -7.95 5.41
N LEU A 29 -6.48 -9.03 4.63
CA LEU A 29 -7.51 -9.15 3.60
C LEU A 29 -8.93 -9.26 4.18
N ASP A 30 -9.12 -10.00 5.28
CA ASP A 30 -10.41 -10.06 5.99
C ASP A 30 -10.81 -8.70 6.58
N THR A 31 -9.87 -7.98 7.19
CA THR A 31 -10.09 -6.63 7.71
C THR A 31 -10.51 -5.67 6.60
N LEU A 32 -9.78 -5.65 5.47
CA LEU A 32 -10.11 -4.84 4.30
C LEU A 32 -11.52 -5.12 3.77
N VAL A 33 -11.88 -6.41 3.68
CA VAL A 33 -13.22 -6.84 3.26
C VAL A 33 -14.27 -6.43 4.29
N GLY A 34 -13.94 -6.45 5.58
CA GLY A 34 -14.77 -5.88 6.65
C GLY A 34 -15.04 -4.40 6.46
N SER A 35 -14.02 -3.59 6.16
CA SER A 35 -14.16 -2.16 5.86
C SER A 35 -15.06 -1.92 4.66
N LEU A 36 -14.87 -2.67 3.57
CA LEU A 36 -15.72 -2.55 2.37
C LEU A 36 -17.19 -2.94 2.67
N ALA A 37 -17.40 -3.94 3.53
CA ALA A 37 -18.74 -4.36 3.95
C ALA A 37 -19.48 -3.36 4.83
N ALA A 38 -18.76 -2.44 5.47
CA ALA A 38 -19.35 -1.30 6.15
C ALA A 38 -19.88 -0.25 5.14
N LEU A 39 -19.30 -0.18 3.94
CA LEU A 39 -19.72 0.75 2.89
C LEU A 39 -20.90 0.24 2.07
N SER A 40 -20.92 -1.06 1.72
CA SER A 40 -22.02 -1.63 0.93
C SER A 40 -22.21 -3.13 1.11
N ARG A 41 -23.47 -3.56 1.07
CA ARG A 41 -23.89 -4.98 1.02
C ARG A 41 -24.53 -5.36 -0.32
N ALA A 42 -24.54 -4.44 -1.30
CA ALA A 42 -25.16 -4.69 -2.61
C ALA A 42 -24.40 -5.78 -3.38
N GLU A 43 -25.10 -6.81 -3.85
CA GLU A 43 -24.49 -7.96 -4.53
C GLU A 43 -23.67 -7.52 -5.76
N SER A 44 -24.16 -6.56 -6.54
CA SER A 44 -23.46 -6.05 -7.72
C SER A 44 -22.09 -5.46 -7.39
N VAL A 45 -21.96 -4.77 -6.26
CA VAL A 45 -20.70 -4.22 -5.75
C VAL A 45 -19.73 -5.34 -5.41
N TRP A 46 -20.21 -6.37 -4.69
CA TRP A 46 -19.39 -7.51 -4.30
C TRP A 46 -18.94 -8.38 -5.48
N VAL A 47 -19.80 -8.54 -6.49
CA VAL A 47 -19.45 -9.23 -7.74
C VAL A 47 -18.35 -8.49 -8.48
N ALA A 48 -18.45 -7.16 -8.61
CA ALA A 48 -17.42 -6.33 -9.26
C ALA A 48 -16.10 -6.40 -8.48
N PHE A 49 -16.13 -6.09 -7.18
CA PHE A 49 -14.97 -6.17 -6.29
C PHE A 49 -14.26 -7.53 -6.37
N ALA A 50 -15.01 -8.63 -6.23
CA ALA A 50 -14.42 -9.97 -6.26
C ALA A 50 -13.83 -10.29 -7.63
N THR A 51 -14.39 -9.77 -8.71
CA THR A 51 -13.84 -9.96 -10.06
C THR A 51 -12.50 -9.25 -10.21
N ASP A 52 -12.43 -7.97 -9.85
CA ASP A 52 -11.22 -7.15 -10.01
C ASP A 52 -10.10 -7.64 -9.07
N ALA A 53 -10.45 -8.00 -7.84
CA ALA A 53 -9.54 -8.61 -6.87
C ALA A 53 -9.02 -10.00 -7.31
N GLY A 54 -9.61 -10.63 -8.32
CA GLY A 54 -9.28 -12.00 -8.74
C GLY A 54 -9.80 -13.08 -7.78
N LEU A 55 -10.86 -12.76 -7.03
CA LEU A 55 -11.50 -13.57 -6.00
C LEU A 55 -12.91 -14.04 -6.39
N ALA A 56 -13.38 -13.81 -7.62
CA ALA A 56 -14.73 -14.17 -8.06
C ALA A 56 -15.07 -15.66 -7.87
N GLY A 57 -14.10 -16.56 -8.04
CA GLY A 57 -14.29 -17.97 -7.76
C GLY A 57 -14.56 -18.26 -6.28
N LEU A 58 -13.91 -17.52 -5.37
CA LEU A 58 -14.13 -17.63 -3.94
C LEU A 58 -15.49 -17.06 -3.55
N TRP A 59 -15.87 -15.90 -4.09
CA TRP A 59 -17.20 -15.28 -3.90
C TRP A 59 -18.36 -16.21 -4.29
N ARG A 60 -18.24 -16.90 -5.44
CA ARG A 60 -19.26 -17.87 -5.86
C ARG A 60 -19.37 -19.06 -4.92
N ARG A 61 -18.23 -19.58 -4.42
CA ARG A 61 -18.23 -20.71 -3.49
C ARG A 61 -18.75 -20.34 -2.10
N SER A 62 -18.68 -19.08 -1.71
CA SER A 62 -19.27 -18.58 -0.46
C SER A 62 -20.77 -18.28 -0.55
N GLY A 63 -21.43 -18.71 -1.62
CA GLY A 63 -22.88 -18.52 -1.81
C GLY A 63 -23.28 -17.06 -2.06
N GLY A 64 -22.35 -16.19 -2.47
CA GLY A 64 -22.66 -14.78 -2.73
C GLY A 64 -22.95 -13.97 -1.46
N THR A 65 -22.44 -14.41 -0.31
CA THR A 65 -22.59 -13.70 0.97
C THR A 65 -21.26 -13.11 1.43
N VAL A 66 -21.31 -11.95 2.07
CA VAL A 66 -20.12 -11.28 2.64
C VAL A 66 -19.53 -12.12 3.77
N GLU A 67 -20.37 -12.63 4.66
CA GLU A 67 -19.98 -13.46 5.80
C GLU A 67 -19.29 -14.75 5.34
N GLY A 68 -19.88 -15.46 4.38
CA GLY A 68 -19.27 -16.65 3.79
C GLY A 68 -17.96 -16.33 3.08
N PHE A 69 -17.90 -15.18 2.38
CA PHE A 69 -16.70 -14.78 1.67
C PHE A 69 -15.54 -14.48 2.62
N ARG A 70 -15.82 -13.76 3.72
CA ARG A 70 -14.87 -13.50 4.82
C ARG A 70 -14.36 -14.80 5.45
N ALA A 71 -15.26 -15.72 5.78
CA ALA A 71 -14.87 -17.03 6.30
C ALA A 71 -13.93 -17.77 5.31
N ALA A 72 -14.28 -17.79 4.03
CA ALA A 72 -13.49 -18.46 2.99
C ALA A 72 -12.12 -17.80 2.71
N LEU A 73 -11.96 -16.50 3.01
CA LEU A 73 -10.66 -15.82 2.90
C LEU A 73 -9.66 -16.36 3.92
N LEU A 74 -10.13 -16.70 5.13
CA LEU A 74 -9.33 -17.14 6.26
C LEU A 74 -8.86 -18.60 6.16
N GLU A 75 -9.50 -19.41 5.31
CA GLU A 75 -9.20 -20.84 5.14
C GLU A 75 -7.82 -21.11 4.52
N GLN A 76 -7.31 -20.18 3.72
CA GLN A 76 -6.06 -20.37 2.98
C GLN A 76 -5.13 -19.18 3.15
N ARG A 77 -3.83 -19.45 3.11
CA ARG A 77 -2.81 -18.39 3.11
C ARG A 77 -2.99 -17.47 1.92
N ARG A 78 -2.83 -16.17 2.14
CA ARG A 78 -2.95 -15.15 1.09
C ARG A 78 -1.64 -14.42 0.90
N SER A 79 -1.26 -14.17 -0.34
CA SER A 79 -0.04 -13.44 -0.65
C SER A 79 -0.28 -11.94 -0.67
N ILE A 80 0.78 -11.15 -0.54
CA ILE A 80 0.74 -9.69 -0.70
C ILE A 80 0.21 -9.26 -2.07
N ARG A 81 0.39 -10.08 -3.12
CA ARG A 81 -0.17 -9.83 -4.46
C ARG A 81 -1.70 -9.87 -4.44
N VAL A 82 -2.30 -10.81 -3.72
CA VAL A 82 -3.77 -10.90 -3.58
C VAL A 82 -4.28 -9.71 -2.79
N LEU A 83 -3.64 -9.38 -1.66
CA LEU A 83 -3.99 -8.21 -0.86
C LEU A 83 -3.90 -6.90 -1.67
N SER A 84 -2.85 -6.74 -2.47
CA SER A 84 -2.65 -5.54 -3.30
C SER A 84 -3.74 -5.38 -4.36
N ARG A 85 -4.14 -6.48 -5.02
CA ARG A 85 -5.25 -6.48 -5.98
C ARG A 85 -6.59 -6.20 -5.31
N ALA A 86 -6.83 -6.77 -4.13
CA ALA A 86 -8.03 -6.51 -3.37
C ALA A 86 -8.10 -5.06 -2.90
N LEU A 87 -6.98 -4.48 -2.44
CA LEU A 87 -6.95 -3.08 -2.03
C LEU A 87 -7.20 -2.14 -3.23
N ALA A 88 -6.60 -2.43 -4.40
CA ALA A 88 -6.91 -1.67 -5.61
C ALA A 88 -8.41 -1.70 -5.94
N ALA A 89 -9.03 -2.89 -5.95
CA ALA A 89 -10.45 -3.06 -6.21
C ALA A 89 -11.33 -2.37 -5.14
N ALA A 90 -10.94 -2.44 -3.86
CA ALA A 90 -11.67 -1.78 -2.77
C ALA A 90 -11.62 -0.26 -2.90
N LEU A 91 -10.46 0.32 -3.24
CA LEU A 91 -10.31 1.75 -3.46
C LEU A 91 -11.16 2.23 -4.63
N GLN A 92 -11.12 1.51 -5.76
CA GLN A 92 -11.97 1.81 -6.92
C GLN A 92 -13.48 1.71 -6.59
N THR A 93 -13.85 0.73 -5.77
CA THR A 93 -15.23 0.56 -5.32
C THR A 93 -15.66 1.72 -4.41
N ALA A 94 -14.82 2.10 -3.45
CA ALA A 94 -15.09 3.21 -2.54
C ALA A 94 -15.23 4.54 -3.29
N ASP A 95 -14.37 4.79 -4.28
CA ASP A 95 -14.47 5.94 -5.19
C ASP A 95 -15.79 5.94 -5.97
N THR A 96 -16.19 4.79 -6.54
CA THR A 96 -17.48 4.63 -7.23
C THR A 96 -18.68 4.91 -6.31
N LEU A 97 -18.55 4.60 -5.02
CA LEU A 97 -19.58 4.86 -4.01
C LEU A 97 -19.51 6.27 -3.44
N GLY A 98 -18.49 7.07 -3.76
CA GLY A 98 -18.24 8.38 -3.17
C GLY A 98 -17.97 8.32 -1.66
N ALA A 99 -17.35 7.23 -1.19
CA ALA A 99 -17.10 6.96 0.22
C ALA A 99 -15.60 6.83 0.53
N GLU A 100 -15.23 7.11 1.77
CA GLU A 100 -13.88 6.88 2.27
C GLU A 100 -13.73 5.43 2.77
N LEU A 101 -12.63 4.78 2.40
CA LEU A 101 -12.32 3.43 2.84
C LEU A 101 -11.35 3.48 4.02
N ASP A 102 -11.76 2.93 5.17
CA ASP A 102 -10.86 2.76 6.30
C ASP A 102 -9.92 1.56 6.07
N VAL A 103 -8.61 1.82 6.10
CA VAL A 103 -7.58 0.81 5.87
C VAL A 103 -6.52 0.98 6.94
N ASP A 104 -6.18 -0.13 7.60
CA ASP A 104 -5.08 -0.18 8.54
C ASP A 104 -3.79 0.42 7.92
N PRO A 105 -3.17 1.43 8.55
CA PRO A 105 -2.03 2.14 7.99
C PRO A 105 -0.85 1.23 7.62
N MET A 106 -0.61 0.17 8.39
CA MET A 106 0.47 -0.78 8.12
C MET A 106 0.16 -1.68 6.93
N THR A 107 -1.10 -2.09 6.77
CA THR A 107 -1.59 -2.81 5.59
C THR A 107 -1.39 -1.98 4.32
N ALA A 108 -1.74 -0.69 4.36
CA ALA A 108 -1.49 0.25 3.28
C ALA A 108 0.02 0.39 2.99
N GLY A 109 0.86 0.59 4.01
CA GLY A 109 2.31 0.68 3.86
C GLY A 109 2.95 -0.59 3.27
N ALA A 110 2.51 -1.77 3.68
CA ALA A 110 2.99 -3.05 3.13
C ALA A 110 2.63 -3.20 1.64
N VAL A 111 1.42 -2.78 1.25
CA VAL A 111 1.00 -2.77 -0.16
C VAL A 111 1.77 -1.71 -0.96
N ALA A 112 1.99 -0.51 -0.40
CA ALA A 112 2.80 0.53 -1.03
C ALA A 112 4.23 0.03 -1.32
N LEU A 113 4.87 -0.58 -0.34
CA LEU A 113 6.22 -1.15 -0.48
C LEU A 113 6.27 -2.25 -1.55
N TYR A 114 5.27 -3.13 -1.60
CA TYR A 114 5.15 -4.14 -2.66
C TYR A 114 4.96 -3.49 -4.04
N ALA A 115 4.05 -2.51 -4.14
CA ALA A 115 3.72 -1.83 -5.38
C ALA A 115 4.88 -1.00 -5.93
N GLN A 116 5.78 -0.49 -5.08
CA GLN A 116 7.02 0.15 -5.53
C GLN A 116 7.84 -0.76 -6.47
N GLY A 117 7.85 -2.08 -6.21
CA GLY A 117 8.55 -3.06 -7.04
C GLY A 117 7.69 -3.67 -8.14
N ALA A 118 6.39 -3.85 -7.89
CA ALA A 118 5.51 -4.67 -8.73
C ALA A 118 4.41 -3.89 -9.48
N GLY A 119 4.26 -2.59 -9.22
CA GLY A 119 3.24 -1.71 -9.82
C GLY A 119 3.54 -1.30 -11.27
N PRO A 120 2.64 -0.52 -11.90
CA PRO A 120 2.80 -0.06 -13.28
C PRO A 120 4.09 0.74 -13.47
N PHE A 121 4.74 0.60 -14.64
CA PHE A 121 6.05 1.18 -14.90
C PHE A 121 6.10 2.70 -14.68
N GLU A 122 5.13 3.44 -15.22
CA GLU A 122 5.03 4.90 -15.08
C GLU A 122 4.93 5.36 -13.63
N ARG A 123 4.17 4.64 -12.79
CA ARG A 123 4.03 4.93 -11.35
C ARG A 123 5.34 4.68 -10.62
N ARG A 124 6.01 3.56 -10.93
CA ARG A 124 7.33 3.24 -10.37
C ARG A 124 8.38 4.26 -10.78
N ALA A 125 8.31 4.79 -12.00
CA ALA A 125 9.25 5.80 -12.48
C ALA A 125 9.15 7.11 -11.68
N VAL A 126 7.95 7.51 -11.25
CA VAL A 126 7.73 8.71 -10.41
C VAL A 126 8.41 8.57 -9.04
N VAL A 127 8.30 7.40 -8.41
CA VAL A 127 8.86 7.16 -7.07
C VAL A 127 10.30 6.63 -7.07
N ALA A 128 10.87 6.37 -8.25
CA ALA A 128 12.22 5.85 -8.37
C ALA A 128 13.24 6.84 -7.80
N GLY A 129 14.16 6.35 -6.96
CA GLY A 129 15.21 7.18 -6.35
C GLY A 129 14.71 8.20 -5.32
N HIS A 130 13.49 8.02 -4.79
CA HIS A 130 12.91 8.85 -3.73
C HIS A 130 12.65 8.04 -2.46
N THR A 131 12.59 8.73 -1.33
CA THR A 131 11.98 8.23 -0.11
C THR A 131 10.49 8.58 -0.13
N ILE A 132 9.62 7.59 -0.01
CA ILE A 132 8.18 7.78 0.06
C ILE A 132 7.76 7.76 1.52
N ARG A 133 7.02 8.78 1.96
CA ARG A 133 6.57 8.95 3.35
C ARG A 133 5.08 9.25 3.40
N ALA A 134 4.35 8.49 4.20
CA ALA A 134 2.97 8.83 4.54
C ALA A 134 2.96 9.96 5.58
N THR A 135 2.08 10.95 5.41
CA THR A 135 1.94 12.08 6.35
C THR A 135 0.96 11.77 7.49
N ASP A 136 0.09 10.80 7.29
CA ASP A 136 -0.99 10.35 8.19
C ASP A 136 -0.71 8.96 8.78
N ALA A 137 0.47 8.39 8.50
CA ALA A 137 0.89 7.09 8.99
C ALA A 137 2.40 7.07 9.28
N ASP A 138 2.81 6.29 10.28
CA ASP A 138 4.21 6.20 10.71
C ASP A 138 5.00 5.19 9.86
N TRP A 139 4.95 5.35 8.53
CA TRP A 139 5.76 4.56 7.61
C TRP A 139 6.42 5.41 6.52
N ALA A 140 7.64 5.03 6.20
CA ALA A 140 8.41 5.55 5.09
C ALA A 140 9.34 4.47 4.53
N PHE A 141 9.65 4.52 3.24
CA PHE A 141 10.57 3.58 2.60
C PHE A 141 11.25 4.20 1.37
N GLY A 142 12.32 3.56 0.90
CA GLY A 142 13.11 4.06 -0.24
C GLY A 142 14.28 4.94 0.20
N ASN A 143 14.94 5.56 -0.78
CA ASN A 143 16.14 6.36 -0.57
C ASN A 143 16.10 7.58 -1.49
N GLY A 144 16.57 8.74 -1.01
CA GLY A 144 16.68 9.97 -1.81
C GLY A 144 15.82 11.11 -1.24
N PRO A 145 15.49 12.13 -2.06
CA PRO A 145 14.57 13.19 -1.67
C PRO A 145 13.21 12.63 -1.27
N VAL A 146 12.55 13.27 -0.31
CA VAL A 146 11.26 12.80 0.21
C VAL A 146 10.13 13.22 -0.73
N LEU A 147 9.22 12.29 -1.02
CA LEU A 147 7.89 12.54 -1.55
C LEU A 147 6.85 12.11 -0.50
N GLU A 148 5.84 12.95 -0.32
CA GLU A 148 4.85 12.87 0.75
C GLU A 148 3.44 12.89 0.19
N GLY A 149 2.55 12.24 0.92
CA GLY A 149 1.13 12.20 0.66
C GLY A 149 0.44 11.41 1.77
N THR A 150 -0.88 11.34 1.73
CA THR A 150 -1.60 10.42 2.62
C THR A 150 -1.32 8.97 2.23
N SER A 151 -1.42 8.05 3.18
CA SER A 151 -1.16 6.63 3.00
C SER A 151 -1.99 6.06 1.84
N LEU A 152 -3.28 6.39 1.80
CA LEU A 152 -4.18 5.94 0.73
C LEU A 152 -3.94 6.63 -0.62
N GLN A 153 -3.56 7.91 -0.61
CA GLN A 153 -3.16 8.61 -1.85
C GLN A 153 -1.94 7.92 -2.48
N ILE A 154 -0.90 7.67 -1.68
CA ILE A 154 0.33 7.00 -2.14
C ILE A 154 0.02 5.61 -2.69
N VAL A 155 -0.74 4.81 -1.93
CA VAL A 155 -1.10 3.45 -2.36
C VAL A 155 -1.97 3.47 -3.62
N GLY A 156 -2.98 4.35 -3.68
CA GLY A 156 -3.85 4.50 -4.83
C GLY A 156 -3.06 4.84 -6.09
N PHE A 157 -2.11 5.77 -5.99
CA PHE A 157 -1.21 6.11 -7.09
C PHE A 157 -0.33 4.92 -7.52
N LEU A 158 0.34 4.26 -6.57
CA LEU A 158 1.24 3.14 -6.86
C LEU A 158 0.51 1.93 -7.45
N LEU A 159 -0.75 1.70 -7.07
CA LEU A 159 -1.60 0.65 -7.64
C LEU A 159 -2.23 1.05 -8.98
N GLY A 160 -2.12 2.32 -9.39
CA GLY A 160 -2.73 2.84 -10.61
C GLY A 160 -4.23 3.06 -10.52
N VAL A 161 -4.77 3.19 -9.30
CA VAL A 161 -6.18 3.53 -9.05
C VAL A 161 -6.40 5.03 -9.21
N THR A 162 -5.41 5.84 -8.83
CA THR A 162 -5.47 7.31 -8.91
C THR A 162 -4.29 7.88 -9.69
N ASP A 163 -4.49 9.07 -10.24
CA ASP A 163 -3.46 9.84 -10.97
C ASP A 163 -2.74 10.89 -10.13
N ASP A 164 -2.96 10.90 -8.81
CA ASP A 164 -2.40 11.91 -7.91
C ASP A 164 -1.10 11.42 -7.24
N PRO A 165 0.09 11.83 -7.70
CA PRO A 165 1.36 11.35 -7.15
C PRO A 165 1.67 12.00 -5.80
N PRO A 166 2.46 11.32 -4.94
CA PRO A 166 3.08 11.98 -3.79
C PRO A 166 4.03 13.08 -4.25
N ARG A 167 4.17 14.14 -3.44
CA ARG A 167 4.83 15.39 -3.82
C ARG A 167 5.96 15.73 -2.85
N PRO A 168 6.98 16.50 -3.25
CA PRO A 168 7.98 16.98 -2.31
C PRO A 168 7.34 17.69 -1.11
N PRO A 169 7.93 17.61 0.10
CA PRO A 169 7.44 18.35 1.26
C PRO A 169 7.28 19.81 0.93
N HIS A 170 6.16 20.40 1.35
CA HIS A 170 5.99 21.83 1.28
C HIS A 170 7.01 22.48 2.22
N GLN A 171 8.06 23.11 1.66
CA GLN A 171 8.93 23.95 2.48
C GLN A 171 8.11 25.15 2.94
N PRO A 172 7.98 25.40 4.25
CA PRO A 172 7.43 26.67 4.69
C PRO A 172 8.33 27.76 4.10
N SER A 173 7.75 28.66 3.33
CA SER A 173 8.45 29.85 2.83
C SER A 173 9.17 30.50 3.99
N SER A 174 10.50 30.62 3.91
CA SER A 174 11.32 31.29 4.93
C SER A 174 10.63 32.60 5.32
N PRO A 175 10.51 32.91 6.62
CA PRO A 175 9.94 34.17 7.05
C PRO A 175 10.72 35.29 6.35
N ALA A 176 10.01 36.16 5.64
CA ALA A 176 10.60 37.30 4.96
C ALA A 176 11.52 38.03 5.94
N GLU A 177 12.80 38.08 5.60
CA GLU A 177 13.82 38.79 6.36
C GLU A 177 13.29 40.22 6.61
N PRO A 178 13.16 40.68 7.87
CA PRO A 178 12.63 42.00 8.14
C PRO A 178 13.54 43.02 7.45
N ALA A 179 12.96 43.79 6.52
CA ALA A 179 13.65 44.82 5.77
C ALA A 179 14.43 45.70 6.75
N ALA A 180 15.76 45.69 6.63
CA ALA A 180 16.64 46.55 7.39
C ALA A 180 16.21 48.00 7.16
N THR A 181 15.74 48.65 8.22
CA THR A 181 15.44 50.07 8.25
C THR A 181 16.75 50.83 8.06
N PRO A 182 16.91 51.67 7.02
CA PRO A 182 18.08 52.53 6.92
C PRO A 182 17.96 53.67 7.95
N GLU A 183 19.11 54.04 8.52
CA GLU A 183 19.30 55.11 9.54
C GLU A 183 18.84 56.50 9.10
#